data_AF-E8ZIS0-F1
#
_entry.id   AF-E8ZIS0-F1
#
_cell.length_a   1.000
_cell.length_b   1.000
_cell.length_c   1.000
_cell.angle_alpha   90.00
_cell.angle_beta   90.00
_cell.angle_gamma   90.00
#
_symmetry.space_group_name_H-M   'P 1'
#
loop_
_entity.id
_entity.type
_entity.pdbx_description
1 polymer ?
#
loop_
_entity_poly.entity_id
_entity_poly.type
_entity_poly.pdbx_seq_one_letter_code
_entity_poly.pdbx_strand_id
1 'polypeptide(L)'
;MRPIPTIALLGLGTAGLGSWYKFHHLQPKTLRQYLEWQGLRLISDSESNYWKAAVEENKELVKKLNLDESKLEGVKEWCRNHLDLEKYEDVKDSALLLCVDNPKSVKARIIQLDGGTDRLIHGSESDKQYKVAYVFRKHIDGFNALIGYVPTKNEKGEEQIDLAQAKEAFQKWCESSLNRPVEDTLVLNIRELCTPKEFSKVEDYLKGKTLLTKEGKDSTLDAVYKKIKDFASYKADITKENKEGLKEWCEENLKKEFSESLSIFEETLPKVISRCVEGSEASEK
;
A
#
# COMPACT_ATOMS: atom_id res chain seq x y z
N MET A 1 54.27 -11.75 -35.83
CA MET A 1 52.92 -12.28 -36.16
C MET A 1 52.87 -13.71 -35.66
N ARG A 2 52.06 -13.99 -34.64
CA ARG A 2 51.86 -15.34 -34.07
C ARG A 2 50.69 -16.01 -34.82
N PRO A 3 50.83 -17.24 -35.35
CA PRO A 3 49.68 -17.99 -35.83
C PRO A 3 48.97 -18.64 -34.63
N ILE A 4 47.65 -18.43 -34.56
CA ILE A 4 46.73 -19.13 -33.64
C ILE A 4 46.47 -20.53 -34.20
N PRO A 5 46.51 -21.59 -33.38
CA PRO A 5 46.30 -22.96 -33.84
C PRO A 5 44.80 -23.25 -34.03
N THR A 6 44.51 -23.91 -35.15
CA THR A 6 43.28 -24.62 -35.46
C THR A 6 42.98 -25.66 -34.37
N ILE A 7 41.94 -25.41 -33.56
CA ILE A 7 41.34 -26.45 -32.71
C ILE A 7 40.16 -27.05 -33.47
N ALA A 8 40.24 -28.36 -33.62
CA ALA A 8 39.31 -29.23 -34.29
C ALA A 8 37.90 -29.18 -33.69
N LEU A 9 36.92 -28.92 -34.54
CA LEU A 9 35.52 -29.29 -34.35
C LEU A 9 35.43 -30.82 -34.35
N LEU A 10 35.41 -31.43 -33.17
CA LEU A 10 34.99 -32.81 -32.99
C LEU A 10 33.69 -32.86 -32.19
N GLY A 11 32.66 -33.44 -32.80
CA GLY A 11 31.64 -34.15 -32.04
C GLY A 11 30.24 -33.53 -31.99
N LEU A 12 29.58 -33.32 -33.14
CA LEU A 12 28.12 -33.43 -33.22
C LEU A 12 27.72 -34.26 -34.44
N GLY A 13 28.16 -35.52 -34.43
CA GLY A 13 27.72 -36.55 -35.35
C GLY A 13 27.01 -37.65 -34.60
N THR A 14 25.72 -37.46 -34.32
CA THR A 14 24.63 -38.46 -34.36
C THR A 14 23.38 -37.82 -33.74
N ALA A 15 22.72 -36.91 -34.46
CA ALA A 15 21.30 -36.64 -34.25
C ALA A 15 20.51 -37.85 -34.80
N GLY A 16 20.71 -38.99 -34.16
CA GLY A 16 19.95 -40.21 -34.40
C GLY A 16 18.57 -40.05 -33.78
N LEU A 17 17.59 -40.68 -34.41
CA LEU A 17 16.17 -40.75 -34.08
C LEU A 17 15.87 -41.45 -32.72
N GLY A 18 16.76 -41.30 -31.72
CA GLY A 18 16.65 -41.85 -30.37
C GLY A 18 16.38 -40.80 -29.28
N SER A 19 16.54 -39.50 -29.58
CA SER A 19 16.22 -38.44 -28.61
C SER A 19 14.72 -38.21 -28.43
N TRP A 20 13.87 -38.47 -29.43
CA TRP A 20 12.40 -38.32 -29.26
C TRP A 20 11.79 -39.37 -28.32
N TYR A 21 12.31 -40.59 -28.29
CA TYR A 21 11.80 -41.65 -27.40
C TYR A 21 12.05 -41.37 -25.91
N LYS A 22 13.13 -40.64 -25.57
CA LYS A 22 13.37 -40.22 -24.18
C LYS A 22 12.46 -39.08 -23.73
N PHE A 23 11.97 -38.23 -24.63
CA PHE A 23 11.01 -37.17 -24.28
C PHE A 23 9.59 -37.70 -24.06
N HIS A 24 9.18 -38.76 -24.75
CA HIS A 24 7.84 -39.34 -24.58
C HIS A 24 7.61 -39.98 -23.20
N HIS A 25 8.68 -40.42 -22.53
CA HIS A 25 8.66 -40.93 -21.15
C HIS A 25 8.81 -39.84 -20.07
N LEU A 26 9.08 -38.60 -20.46
CA LEU A 26 9.16 -37.44 -19.57
C LEU A 26 7.84 -36.64 -19.56
N GLN A 27 6.81 -37.11 -20.27
CA GLN A 27 5.50 -36.49 -20.20
C GLN A 27 4.88 -36.73 -18.82
N PRO A 28 4.38 -35.67 -18.17
CA PRO A 28 3.73 -35.80 -16.88
C PRO A 28 2.50 -36.70 -17.00
N LYS A 29 2.39 -37.67 -16.10
CA LYS A 29 1.29 -38.65 -16.11
C LYS A 29 0.04 -38.10 -15.45
N THR A 30 0.19 -37.20 -14.49
CA THR A 30 -0.91 -36.59 -13.75
C THR A 30 -0.86 -35.06 -13.84
N LEU A 31 -1.99 -34.41 -13.57
CA LEU A 31 -2.08 -32.96 -13.53
C LEU A 31 -1.08 -32.34 -12.55
N ARG A 32 -0.89 -32.96 -11.37
CA ARG A 32 0.10 -32.58 -10.37
C ARG A 32 1.49 -32.51 -10.97
N GLN A 33 1.92 -33.62 -11.60
CA GLN A 33 3.23 -33.69 -12.24
C GLN A 33 3.34 -32.66 -13.36
N TYR A 34 2.26 -32.41 -14.11
CA TYR A 34 2.26 -31.40 -15.16
C TYR A 34 2.50 -29.99 -14.62
N LEU A 35 1.78 -29.60 -13.56
CA LEU A 35 1.92 -28.29 -12.94
C LEU A 35 3.32 -28.11 -12.30
N GLU A 36 3.78 -29.11 -11.55
CA GLU A 36 5.11 -29.09 -10.93
C GLU A 36 6.24 -29.08 -11.98
N TRP A 37 6.07 -29.81 -13.09
CA TRP A 37 7.02 -29.82 -14.21
C TRP A 37 7.13 -28.46 -14.91
N GLN A 38 6.06 -27.65 -14.88
CA GLN A 38 6.10 -26.24 -15.33
C GLN A 38 6.77 -25.29 -14.32
N GLY A 39 7.25 -25.82 -13.18
CA GLY A 39 7.84 -25.02 -12.10
C GLY A 39 6.80 -24.33 -11.23
N LEU A 40 5.52 -24.71 -11.34
CA LEU A 40 4.45 -24.11 -10.54
C LEU A 40 4.40 -24.78 -9.16
N ARG A 41 4.27 -23.95 -8.13
CA ARG A 41 4.11 -24.41 -6.75
C ARG A 41 2.63 -24.65 -6.48
N LEU A 42 2.27 -25.85 -6.06
CA LEU A 42 0.92 -26.14 -5.58
C LEU A 42 0.68 -25.47 -4.23
N ILE A 43 -0.55 -24.98 -4.03
CA ILE A 43 -0.94 -24.40 -2.73
C ILE A 43 -1.15 -25.55 -1.74
N SER A 44 -0.55 -25.45 -0.56
CA SER A 44 -0.76 -26.39 0.53
C SER A 44 -2.09 -26.13 1.24
N ASP A 45 -2.73 -27.17 1.76
CA ASP A 45 -4.02 -27.09 2.49
C ASP A 45 -3.97 -26.11 3.69
N SER A 46 -2.80 -25.93 4.30
CA SER A 46 -2.56 -25.01 5.43
C SER A 46 -2.45 -23.54 5.04
N GLU A 47 -2.23 -23.23 3.75
CA GLU A 47 -1.96 -21.88 3.25
C GLU A 47 -3.25 -21.09 2.96
N SER A 48 -4.03 -20.81 4.01
CA SER A 48 -5.36 -20.18 3.88
C SER A 48 -5.39 -18.91 3.03
N ASN A 49 -4.40 -18.02 3.16
CA ASN A 49 -4.31 -16.78 2.41
C ASN A 49 -4.06 -17.01 0.91
N TYR A 50 -3.32 -18.04 0.53
CA TYR A 50 -3.07 -18.39 -0.87
C TYR A 50 -4.34 -18.89 -1.55
N TRP A 51 -5.11 -19.73 -0.84
CA TRP A 51 -6.44 -20.15 -1.30
C TRP A 51 -7.39 -18.96 -1.44
N LYS A 52 -7.42 -18.05 -0.46
CA LYS A 52 -8.24 -16.82 -0.55
C LYS A 52 -7.88 -15.99 -1.79
N ALA A 53 -6.59 -15.82 -2.06
CA ALA A 53 -6.13 -15.05 -3.21
C ALA A 53 -6.54 -15.70 -4.55
N ALA A 54 -6.35 -17.01 -4.68
CA ALA A 54 -6.73 -17.76 -5.88
C ALA A 54 -8.24 -17.69 -6.14
N VAL A 55 -9.07 -17.82 -5.09
CA VAL A 55 -10.53 -17.71 -5.18
C VAL A 55 -10.97 -16.29 -5.50
N GLU A 56 -10.42 -15.29 -4.82
CA GLU A 56 -10.78 -13.88 -5.03
C GLU A 56 -10.51 -13.41 -6.46
N GLU A 57 -9.38 -13.84 -7.04
CA GLU A 57 -8.99 -13.48 -8.41
C GLU A 57 -9.81 -14.22 -9.48
N ASN A 58 -10.30 -15.42 -9.16
CA ASN A 58 -10.95 -16.32 -10.12
C ASN A 58 -12.43 -16.61 -9.78
N LYS A 59 -13.13 -15.68 -9.12
CA LYS A 59 -14.55 -15.84 -8.71
C LYS A 59 -15.47 -16.37 -9.81
N GLU A 60 -15.32 -15.84 -11.02
CA GLU A 60 -16.15 -16.26 -12.16
C GLU A 60 -15.89 -17.71 -12.58
N LEU A 61 -14.65 -18.20 -12.45
CA LEU A 61 -14.34 -19.61 -12.66
C LEU A 61 -14.93 -20.48 -11.55
N VAL A 62 -14.79 -20.06 -10.29
CA VAL A 62 -15.36 -20.78 -9.13
C VAL A 62 -16.87 -20.96 -9.29
N LYS A 63 -17.59 -19.91 -9.72
CA LYS A 63 -19.02 -19.99 -10.03
C LYS A 63 -19.32 -20.95 -11.18
N LYS A 64 -18.54 -20.92 -12.26
CA LYS A 64 -18.71 -21.84 -13.41
C LYS A 64 -18.52 -23.31 -13.03
N LEU A 65 -17.68 -23.58 -12.04
CA LEU A 65 -17.47 -24.92 -11.48
C LEU A 65 -18.54 -25.33 -10.45
N ASN A 66 -19.58 -24.50 -10.25
CA ASN A 66 -20.62 -24.69 -9.23
C ASN A 66 -20.07 -24.82 -7.81
N LEU A 67 -18.97 -24.12 -7.52
CA LEU A 67 -18.36 -24.06 -6.19
C LEU A 67 -18.81 -22.80 -5.45
N ASP A 68 -18.85 -22.89 -4.13
CA ASP A 68 -19.22 -21.77 -3.25
C ASP A 68 -17.99 -20.85 -3.04
N GLU A 69 -18.01 -19.64 -3.61
CA GLU A 69 -16.92 -18.66 -3.51
C GLU A 69 -16.66 -18.19 -2.07
N SER A 70 -17.61 -18.36 -1.16
CA SER A 70 -17.46 -18.02 0.26
C SER A 70 -16.77 -19.12 1.07
N LYS A 71 -16.63 -20.33 0.51
CA LYS A 71 -16.09 -21.51 1.21
C LYS A 71 -14.86 -22.06 0.49
N LEU A 72 -13.69 -21.80 1.08
CA LEU A 72 -12.42 -22.30 0.56
C LEU A 72 -12.37 -23.83 0.45
N GLU A 73 -13.04 -24.56 1.35
CA GLU A 73 -13.00 -26.03 1.38
C GLU A 73 -13.53 -26.68 0.09
N GLY A 74 -14.54 -26.10 -0.56
CA GLY A 74 -15.04 -26.63 -1.83
C GLY A 74 -14.00 -26.55 -2.95
N VAL A 75 -13.24 -25.46 -2.99
CA VAL A 75 -12.15 -25.27 -3.97
C VAL A 75 -10.96 -26.17 -3.65
N LYS A 76 -10.59 -26.31 -2.36
CA LYS A 76 -9.53 -27.25 -1.94
C LYS A 76 -9.87 -28.69 -2.30
N GLU A 77 -11.10 -29.12 -2.01
CA GLU A 77 -11.57 -30.47 -2.34
C GLU A 77 -11.59 -30.69 -3.84
N TRP A 78 -12.05 -29.71 -4.61
CA TRP A 78 -11.97 -29.76 -6.07
C TRP A 78 -10.53 -29.96 -6.54
N CYS A 79 -9.57 -29.17 -6.05
CA CYS A 79 -8.15 -29.35 -6.39
C CYS A 79 -7.64 -30.74 -6.01
N ARG A 80 -7.90 -31.22 -4.79
CA ARG A 80 -7.47 -32.56 -4.34
C ARG A 80 -7.99 -33.68 -5.25
N ASN A 81 -9.25 -33.59 -5.68
CA ASN A 81 -9.88 -34.61 -6.52
C ASN A 81 -9.39 -34.60 -7.97
N HIS A 82 -8.82 -33.48 -8.45
CA HIS A 82 -8.41 -33.33 -9.86
C HIS A 82 -6.89 -33.39 -10.08
N LEU A 83 -6.08 -33.09 -9.07
CA LEU A 83 -4.61 -33.05 -9.19
C LEU A 83 -3.98 -34.38 -9.59
N ASP A 84 -4.59 -35.51 -9.23
CA ASP A 84 -4.03 -36.84 -9.52
C ASP A 84 -4.72 -37.53 -10.72
N LEU A 85 -5.52 -36.79 -11.50
CA LEU A 85 -6.10 -37.28 -12.76
C LEU A 85 -5.03 -37.45 -13.83
N GLU A 86 -5.11 -38.53 -14.60
CA GLU A 86 -4.27 -38.76 -15.78
C GLU A 86 -4.82 -38.11 -17.05
N LYS A 87 -6.16 -38.03 -17.17
CA LYS A 87 -6.85 -37.34 -18.27
C LYS A 87 -7.27 -35.95 -17.80
N TYR A 88 -6.31 -35.04 -17.78
CA TYR A 88 -6.48 -33.73 -17.15
C TYR A 88 -6.63 -32.56 -18.13
N GLU A 89 -6.65 -32.81 -19.43
CA GLU A 89 -6.71 -31.76 -20.47
C GLU A 89 -7.88 -30.79 -20.29
N ASP A 90 -9.04 -31.27 -19.87
CA ASP A 90 -10.26 -30.47 -19.69
C ASP A 90 -10.25 -29.60 -18.42
N VAL A 91 -9.35 -29.89 -17.47
CA VAL A 91 -9.32 -29.25 -16.14
C VAL A 91 -8.01 -28.54 -15.84
N LYS A 92 -6.97 -28.72 -16.68
CA LYS A 92 -5.63 -28.17 -16.44
C LYS A 92 -5.62 -26.65 -16.33
N ASP A 93 -6.39 -25.96 -17.17
CA ASP A 93 -6.44 -24.49 -17.17
C ASP A 93 -7.13 -23.98 -15.90
N SER A 94 -8.17 -24.67 -15.43
CA SER A 94 -8.83 -24.35 -14.16
C SER A 94 -7.90 -24.59 -12.97
N ALA A 95 -7.15 -25.70 -12.98
CA ALA A 95 -6.19 -26.02 -11.91
C ALA A 95 -4.99 -25.07 -11.88
N LEU A 96 -4.53 -24.59 -13.04
CA LEU A 96 -3.50 -23.55 -13.18
C LEU A 96 -3.92 -22.21 -12.54
N LEU A 97 -5.22 -21.97 -12.38
CA LEU A 97 -5.75 -20.76 -11.77
C LEU A 97 -6.07 -20.94 -10.28
N LEU A 98 -6.54 -22.13 -9.89
CA LEU A 98 -7.10 -22.36 -8.55
C LEU A 98 -6.18 -23.14 -7.61
N CYS A 99 -5.33 -24.03 -8.11
CA CYS A 99 -4.59 -24.99 -7.29
C CYS A 99 -3.11 -24.66 -7.12
N VAL A 100 -2.61 -23.64 -7.81
CA VAL A 100 -1.21 -23.20 -7.78
C VAL A 100 -1.07 -21.79 -7.22
N ASP A 101 0.07 -21.53 -6.61
CA ASP A 101 0.50 -20.20 -6.20
C ASP A 101 0.93 -19.38 -7.41
N ASN A 102 -0.03 -18.72 -8.05
CA ASN A 102 0.18 -17.93 -9.25
C ASN A 102 -0.70 -16.68 -9.27
N PRO A 103 -0.47 -15.71 -8.37
CA PRO A 103 -1.25 -14.47 -8.34
C PRO A 103 -1.01 -13.67 -9.63
N LYS A 104 -2.09 -13.30 -10.32
CA LYS A 104 -1.99 -12.50 -11.56
C LYS A 104 -2.14 -11.00 -11.30
N SER A 105 -2.70 -10.62 -10.16
CA SER A 105 -2.97 -9.25 -9.78
C SER A 105 -2.28 -8.84 -8.49
N VAL A 106 -1.99 -7.54 -8.37
CA VAL A 106 -1.52 -6.93 -7.12
C VAL A 106 -2.46 -7.23 -5.96
N LYS A 107 -3.79 -7.21 -6.20
CA LYS A 107 -4.80 -7.57 -5.21
C LYS A 107 -4.60 -8.98 -4.67
N ALA A 108 -4.48 -9.97 -5.55
CA ALA A 108 -4.27 -11.35 -5.15
C ALA A 108 -2.97 -11.49 -4.35
N ARG A 109 -1.88 -10.85 -4.82
CA ARG A 109 -0.59 -10.87 -4.09
C ARG A 109 -0.69 -10.24 -2.70
N ILE A 110 -1.44 -9.14 -2.55
CA ILE A 110 -1.71 -8.51 -1.25
C ILE A 110 -2.48 -9.44 -0.32
N ILE A 111 -3.50 -10.14 -0.83
CA ILE A 111 -4.28 -11.12 -0.05
C ILE A 111 -3.41 -12.28 0.41
N GLN A 112 -2.48 -12.77 -0.42
CA GLN A 112 -1.54 -13.81 0.00
C GLN A 112 -0.69 -13.38 1.21
N LEU A 113 -0.15 -12.16 1.14
CA LEU A 113 0.78 -11.64 2.14
C LEU A 113 0.08 -11.24 3.44
N ASP A 114 -1.13 -10.71 3.36
CA ASP A 114 -1.78 -10.03 4.48
C ASP A 114 -3.18 -10.56 4.83
N GLY A 115 -3.64 -11.58 4.11
CA GLY A 115 -4.91 -12.26 4.36
C GLY A 115 -6.16 -11.53 3.89
N GLY A 116 -6.02 -10.31 3.36
CA GLY A 116 -7.10 -9.47 2.85
C GLY A 116 -6.62 -8.10 2.38
N THR A 117 -7.57 -7.28 1.93
CA THR A 117 -7.36 -5.87 1.56
C THR A 117 -7.85 -4.90 2.63
N ASP A 118 -8.30 -5.40 3.78
CA ASP A 118 -8.98 -4.59 4.82
C ASP A 118 -8.05 -3.56 5.47
N ARG A 119 -6.73 -3.77 5.40
CA ARG A 119 -5.73 -2.78 5.86
C ARG A 119 -5.54 -1.59 4.91
N LEU A 120 -6.12 -1.63 3.71
CA LEU A 120 -6.04 -0.55 2.73
C LEU A 120 -7.18 0.44 2.99
N ILE A 121 -7.07 1.65 2.45
CA ILE A 121 -8.13 2.66 2.55
C ILE A 121 -9.34 2.19 1.74
N HIS A 122 -10.47 2.00 2.42
CA HIS A 122 -11.74 1.58 1.83
C HIS A 122 -12.90 1.97 2.76
N GLY A 123 -14.14 1.82 2.28
CA GLY A 123 -15.35 2.08 3.08
C GLY A 123 -15.75 3.56 3.18
N SER A 124 -16.63 3.88 4.14
CA SER A 124 -17.30 5.19 4.25
C SER A 124 -16.36 6.34 4.62
N GLU A 125 -15.28 6.07 5.35
CA GLU A 125 -14.30 7.09 5.78
C GLU A 125 -13.15 7.28 4.77
N SER A 126 -13.21 6.60 3.62
CA SER A 126 -12.13 6.59 2.63
C SER A 126 -11.75 7.99 2.15
N ASP A 127 -12.71 8.90 1.96
CA ASP A 127 -12.45 10.28 1.54
C ASP A 127 -11.51 11.01 2.52
N LYS A 128 -11.84 10.98 3.81
CA LYS A 128 -11.00 11.59 4.86
C LYS A 128 -9.65 10.90 4.94
N GLN A 129 -9.63 9.57 4.94
CA GLN A 129 -8.39 8.80 5.03
C GLN A 129 -7.43 9.09 3.89
N TYR A 130 -7.92 9.20 2.65
CA TYR A 130 -7.08 9.57 1.50
C TYR A 130 -6.57 11.00 1.60
N LYS A 131 -7.37 11.97 2.08
CA LYS A 131 -6.89 13.34 2.30
C LYS A 131 -5.77 13.40 3.33
N VAL A 132 -5.97 12.79 4.50
CA VAL A 132 -4.94 12.72 5.54
C VAL A 132 -3.68 12.03 5.01
N ALA A 133 -3.85 10.88 4.37
CA ALA A 133 -2.76 10.14 3.76
C ALA A 133 -1.97 10.99 2.75
N TYR A 134 -2.66 11.71 1.87
CA TYR A 134 -2.06 12.57 0.86
C TYR A 134 -1.24 13.71 1.48
N VAL A 135 -1.80 14.41 2.48
CA VAL A 135 -1.14 15.53 3.17
C VAL A 135 0.26 15.15 3.65
N PHE A 136 0.42 13.94 4.17
CA PHE A 136 1.70 13.45 4.68
C PHE A 136 2.59 12.82 3.60
N ARG A 137 2.00 12.22 2.56
CA ARG A 137 2.74 11.50 1.51
C ARG A 137 3.20 12.41 0.36
N LYS A 138 2.60 13.59 0.19
CA LYS A 138 2.98 14.56 -0.86
C LYS A 138 4.44 15.01 -0.81
N HIS A 139 5.07 14.89 0.35
CA HIS A 139 6.48 15.22 0.57
C HIS A 139 7.46 14.11 0.17
N ILE A 140 6.95 12.95 -0.24
CA ILE A 140 7.78 11.88 -0.80
C ILE A 140 8.11 12.25 -2.25
N ASP A 141 9.41 12.28 -2.56
CA ASP A 141 9.88 12.59 -3.91
C ASP A 141 9.23 11.69 -4.96
N GLY A 142 8.65 12.32 -5.99
CA GLY A 142 7.97 11.62 -7.08
C GLY A 142 6.57 11.09 -6.76
N PHE A 143 6.04 11.26 -5.54
CA PHE A 143 4.71 10.74 -5.18
C PHE A 143 3.59 11.33 -6.04
N ASN A 144 3.59 12.66 -6.24
CA ASN A 144 2.59 13.31 -7.11
C ASN A 144 2.63 12.74 -8.54
N ALA A 145 3.83 12.53 -9.10
CA ALA A 145 3.99 11.91 -10.41
C ALA A 145 3.51 10.45 -10.44
N LEU A 146 3.79 9.68 -9.39
CA LEU A 146 3.35 8.29 -9.25
C LEU A 146 1.83 8.16 -9.32
N ILE A 147 1.11 9.04 -8.63
CA ILE A 147 -0.37 9.04 -8.62
C ILE A 147 -0.97 9.75 -9.84
N GLY A 148 -0.15 10.29 -10.74
CA GLY A 148 -0.60 11.03 -11.92
C GLY A 148 -1.19 12.41 -11.59
N TYR A 149 -0.82 13.00 -10.46
CA TYR A 149 -1.22 14.34 -10.06
C TYR A 149 -0.12 15.36 -10.38
N VAL A 150 -0.50 16.48 -10.97
CA VAL A 150 0.42 17.59 -11.27
C VAL A 150 -0.14 18.84 -10.60
N PRO A 151 0.51 19.35 -9.53
CA PRO A 151 0.12 20.61 -8.90
C PRO A 151 0.15 21.76 -9.90
N THR A 152 -0.78 22.71 -9.76
CA THR A 152 -0.69 23.97 -10.50
C THR A 152 0.39 24.84 -9.87
N LYS A 153 0.87 25.86 -10.59
CA LYS A 153 1.84 26.82 -10.04
C LYS A 153 1.25 28.21 -10.05
N ASN A 154 1.46 28.95 -8.97
CA ASN A 154 1.09 30.36 -8.92
C ASN A 154 2.10 31.22 -9.71
N GLU A 155 1.86 32.52 -9.78
CA GLU A 155 2.72 33.49 -10.48
C GLU A 155 4.16 33.54 -9.94
N LYS A 156 4.37 33.08 -8.70
CA LYS A 156 5.69 32.98 -8.05
C LYS A 156 6.38 31.63 -8.30
N GLY A 157 5.74 30.72 -9.03
CA GLY A 157 6.23 29.38 -9.30
C GLY A 157 6.03 28.39 -8.16
N GLU A 158 5.31 28.76 -7.10
CA GLU A 158 4.99 27.89 -5.96
C GLU A 158 3.85 26.95 -6.31
N GLU A 159 3.95 25.69 -5.88
CA GLU A 159 2.93 24.69 -6.11
C GLU A 159 1.66 25.01 -5.33
N GLN A 160 0.53 25.06 -6.03
CA GLN A 160 -0.80 25.13 -5.47
C GLN A 160 -1.45 23.76 -5.60
N ILE A 161 -1.74 23.18 -4.45
CA ILE A 161 -2.32 21.84 -4.37
C ILE A 161 -3.83 21.97 -4.10
N ASP A 162 -4.61 21.44 -5.04
CA ASP A 162 -6.02 21.16 -4.83
C ASP A 162 -6.15 19.79 -4.14
N LEU A 163 -6.45 19.81 -2.84
CA LEU A 163 -6.55 18.60 -2.02
C LEU A 163 -7.65 17.65 -2.52
N ALA A 164 -8.74 18.16 -3.12
CA ALA A 164 -9.81 17.32 -3.63
C ALA A 164 -9.36 16.55 -4.87
N GLN A 165 -8.73 17.24 -5.83
CA GLN A 165 -8.18 16.62 -7.04
C GLN A 165 -7.03 15.66 -6.72
N ALA A 166 -6.14 16.05 -5.82
CA ALA A 166 -5.01 15.23 -5.41
C ALA A 166 -5.48 13.94 -4.71
N LYS A 167 -6.51 14.05 -3.86
CA LYS A 167 -7.19 12.90 -3.25
C LYS A 167 -7.79 11.97 -4.31
N GLU A 168 -8.50 12.51 -5.30
CA GLU A 168 -9.10 11.69 -6.37
C GLU A 168 -8.05 10.95 -7.20
N ALA A 169 -6.96 11.63 -7.57
CA ALA A 169 -5.85 11.02 -8.29
C ALA A 169 -5.22 9.88 -7.47
N PHE A 170 -5.00 10.13 -6.17
CA PHE A 170 -4.44 9.13 -5.27
C PHE A 170 -5.35 7.92 -5.05
N GLN A 171 -6.64 8.16 -4.78
CA GLN A 171 -7.63 7.10 -4.63
C GLN A 171 -7.71 6.24 -5.90
N LYS A 172 -7.83 6.89 -7.06
CA LYS A 172 -7.87 6.20 -8.36
C LYS A 172 -6.61 5.37 -8.60
N TRP A 173 -5.43 5.90 -8.26
CA TRP A 173 -4.18 5.17 -8.39
C TRP A 173 -4.17 3.93 -7.48
N CYS A 174 -4.56 4.06 -6.22
CA CYS A 174 -4.65 2.92 -5.29
C CYS A 174 -5.60 1.83 -5.79
N GLU A 175 -6.83 2.20 -6.16
CA GLU A 175 -7.88 1.26 -6.57
C GLU A 175 -7.56 0.58 -7.91
N SER A 176 -7.11 1.35 -8.91
CA SER A 176 -6.78 0.79 -10.23
C SER A 176 -5.54 -0.10 -10.19
N SER A 177 -4.58 0.20 -9.31
CA SER A 177 -3.35 -0.59 -9.17
C SER A 177 -3.59 -2.00 -8.64
N LEU A 178 -4.65 -2.22 -7.86
CA LEU A 178 -5.01 -3.55 -7.35
C LEU A 178 -5.26 -4.56 -8.47
N ASN A 179 -5.79 -4.11 -9.62
CA ASN A 179 -6.09 -4.98 -10.76
C ASN A 179 -4.95 -5.10 -11.77
N ARG A 180 -3.81 -4.43 -11.53
CA ARG A 180 -2.65 -4.51 -12.43
C ARG A 180 -1.89 -5.83 -12.23
N PRO A 181 -1.12 -6.28 -13.24
CA PRO A 181 -0.21 -7.41 -13.11
C PRO A 181 0.70 -7.29 -11.89
N VAL A 182 1.07 -8.42 -11.30
CA VAL A 182 1.98 -8.43 -10.14
C VAL A 182 3.32 -7.82 -10.54
N GLU A 183 3.65 -6.75 -9.84
CA GLU A 183 4.96 -6.12 -9.84
C GLU A 183 5.32 -5.84 -8.37
N ASP A 184 6.43 -6.41 -7.88
CA ASP A 184 6.76 -6.38 -6.44
C ASP A 184 6.86 -4.95 -5.90
N THR A 185 7.43 -4.04 -6.68
CA THR A 185 7.49 -2.60 -6.35
C THR A 185 6.10 -2.01 -6.22
N LEU A 186 5.17 -2.34 -7.12
CA LEU A 186 3.79 -1.85 -7.05
C LEU A 186 3.07 -2.43 -5.84
N VAL A 187 3.25 -3.73 -5.53
CA VAL A 187 2.71 -4.36 -4.33
C VAL A 187 3.20 -3.62 -3.09
N LEU A 188 4.51 -3.37 -2.96
CA LEU A 188 5.08 -2.63 -1.83
C LEU A 188 4.52 -1.21 -1.74
N ASN A 189 4.44 -0.49 -2.87
CA ASN A 189 3.91 0.87 -2.90
C ASN A 189 2.44 0.91 -2.47
N ILE A 190 1.60 -0.04 -2.91
CA ILE A 190 0.20 -0.08 -2.46
C ILE A 190 0.09 -0.40 -0.97
N ARG A 191 0.91 -1.32 -0.46
CA ARG A 191 0.93 -1.67 0.97
C ARG A 191 1.34 -0.51 1.85
N GLU A 192 2.30 0.29 1.41
CA GLU A 192 2.83 1.42 2.19
C GLU A 192 1.99 2.68 2.01
N LEU A 193 1.57 2.97 0.77
CA LEU A 193 0.93 4.24 0.44
C LEU A 193 -0.59 4.17 0.56
N CYS A 194 -1.23 3.04 0.28
CA CYS A 194 -2.70 2.96 0.31
C CYS A 194 -3.25 2.47 1.65
N THR A 195 -2.43 2.35 2.70
CA THR A 195 -2.87 2.09 4.08
C THR A 195 -3.19 3.42 4.80
N PRO A 196 -4.31 3.51 5.56
CA PRO A 196 -4.67 4.73 6.27
C PRO A 196 -3.63 5.06 7.34
N LYS A 197 -3.52 6.35 7.68
CA LYS A 197 -2.74 6.77 8.86
C LYS A 197 -3.51 6.42 10.13
N GLU A 198 -2.78 6.14 11.21
CA GLU A 198 -3.37 5.83 12.53
C GLU A 198 -3.95 7.05 13.26
N PHE A 199 -3.82 8.24 12.65
CA PHE A 199 -4.28 9.51 13.17
C PHE A 199 -5.04 10.27 12.08
N SER A 200 -5.98 11.13 12.48
CA SER A 200 -6.67 12.05 11.58
C SER A 200 -6.65 13.50 12.07
N LYS A 201 -6.39 13.72 13.36
CA LYS A 201 -6.34 15.05 13.99
C LYS A 201 -4.95 15.39 14.52
N VAL A 202 -4.72 16.68 14.75
CA VAL A 202 -3.48 17.20 15.34
C VAL A 202 -3.21 16.55 16.70
N GLU A 203 -4.23 16.41 17.56
CA GLU A 203 -4.10 15.75 18.86
C GLU A 203 -3.61 14.29 18.75
N ASP A 204 -4.20 13.51 17.83
CA ASP A 204 -3.83 12.11 17.61
C ASP A 204 -2.39 11.98 17.12
N TYR A 205 -1.97 12.87 16.21
CA TYR A 205 -0.58 12.91 15.72
C TYR A 205 0.42 13.23 16.84
N LEU A 206 0.02 14.05 17.82
CA LEU A 206 0.85 14.42 18.96
C LEU A 206 0.72 13.45 20.14
N LYS A 207 0.05 12.31 19.97
CA LYS A 207 -0.06 11.28 21.02
C LYS A 207 1.33 10.85 21.49
N GLY A 208 1.52 10.87 22.81
CA GLY A 208 2.82 10.60 23.46
C GLY A 208 3.68 11.86 23.70
N LYS A 209 3.27 13.03 23.20
CA LYS A 209 3.87 14.32 23.58
C LYS A 209 3.20 14.88 24.84
N THR A 210 3.96 15.64 25.63
CA THR A 210 3.42 16.37 26.77
C THR A 210 2.87 17.71 26.31
N LEU A 211 1.56 17.90 26.45
CA LEU A 211 0.87 19.14 26.10
C LEU A 211 0.89 20.12 27.27
N LEU A 212 1.16 21.40 26.99
CA LEU A 212 1.24 22.48 27.97
C LEU A 212 -0.15 22.93 28.48
N THR A 213 -1.23 22.49 27.83
CA THR A 213 -2.61 22.74 28.25
C THR A 213 -3.07 21.84 29.40
N LYS A 214 -2.32 20.77 29.71
CA LYS A 214 -2.61 19.83 30.81
C LYS A 214 -2.35 20.45 32.19
N GLU A 215 -3.01 19.90 33.21
CA GLU A 215 -2.81 20.30 34.60
C GLU A 215 -1.34 20.23 35.03
N GLY A 216 -0.91 21.21 35.83
CA GLY A 216 0.47 21.28 36.34
C GLY A 216 1.50 21.85 35.36
N LYS A 217 1.10 22.29 34.16
CA LYS A 217 2.00 22.91 33.17
C LYS A 217 1.85 24.42 33.01
N ASP A 218 1.05 25.05 33.88
CA ASP A 218 0.74 26.48 33.85
C ASP A 218 1.96 27.40 33.83
N SER A 219 2.99 27.09 34.61
CA SER A 219 4.23 27.89 34.66
C SER A 219 5.03 27.80 33.35
N THR A 220 5.08 26.60 32.74
CA THR A 220 5.75 26.40 31.45
C THR A 220 4.97 27.08 30.33
N LEU A 221 3.64 27.01 30.35
CA LEU A 221 2.77 27.70 29.39
C LEU A 221 2.94 29.23 29.47
N ASP A 222 3.01 29.78 30.69
CA ASP A 222 3.29 31.21 30.90
C ASP A 222 4.67 31.63 30.36
N ALA A 223 5.68 30.77 30.56
CA ALA A 223 7.01 31.02 30.00
C ALA A 223 7.03 31.02 28.47
N VAL A 224 6.27 30.12 27.83
CA VAL A 224 6.12 30.10 26.36
C VAL A 224 5.39 31.36 25.89
N TYR A 225 4.25 31.70 26.49
CA TYR A 225 3.50 32.92 26.20
C TYR A 225 4.41 34.16 26.25
N LYS A 226 5.19 34.34 27.32
CA LYS A 226 6.10 35.47 27.48
C LYS A 226 7.15 35.58 26.37
N LYS A 227 7.57 34.45 25.79
CA LYS A 227 8.53 34.42 24.67
C LYS A 227 7.89 34.79 23.33
N ILE A 228 6.64 34.39 23.10
CA ILE A 228 6.00 34.49 21.79
C ILE A 228 4.99 35.64 21.64
N LYS A 229 4.58 36.27 22.75
CA LYS A 229 3.55 37.32 22.78
C LYS A 229 3.80 38.47 21.79
N ASP A 230 5.07 38.73 21.47
CA ASP A 230 5.47 39.82 20.58
C ASP A 230 5.60 39.40 19.11
N PHE A 231 5.53 38.10 18.80
CA PHE A 231 5.61 37.58 17.44
C PHE A 231 4.39 38.00 16.62
N ALA A 232 4.61 38.40 15.37
CA ALA A 232 3.53 38.79 14.46
C ALA A 232 2.53 37.65 14.26
N SER A 233 3.03 36.41 14.15
CA SER A 233 2.19 35.21 14.04
C SER A 233 1.28 35.01 15.26
N TYR A 234 1.74 35.36 16.46
CA TYR A 234 0.94 35.21 17.69
C TYR A 234 -0.22 36.22 17.70
N LYS A 235 0.08 37.49 17.42
CA LYS A 235 -0.91 38.57 17.38
C LYS A 235 -1.95 38.39 16.28
N ALA A 236 -1.57 37.74 15.17
CA ALA A 236 -2.51 37.37 14.11
C ALA A 236 -3.43 36.21 14.51
N ASP A 237 -2.92 35.25 15.27
CA ASP A 237 -3.62 34.00 15.58
C ASP A 237 -4.49 34.08 16.86
N ILE A 238 -4.17 34.99 17.80
CA ILE A 238 -4.76 35.02 19.15
C ILE A 238 -5.24 36.43 19.51
N THR A 239 -6.55 36.58 19.72
CA THR A 239 -7.19 37.85 20.07
C THR A 239 -7.04 38.22 21.55
N LYS A 240 -6.98 37.21 22.43
CA LYS A 240 -6.79 37.37 23.87
C LYS A 240 -5.30 37.21 24.18
N GLU A 241 -4.57 38.32 24.20
CA GLU A 241 -3.10 38.33 24.33
C GLU A 241 -2.59 37.99 25.75
N ASN A 242 -3.03 36.86 26.31
CA ASN A 242 -2.59 36.32 27.60
C ASN A 242 -2.42 34.79 27.54
N LYS A 243 -1.93 34.21 28.64
CA LYS A 243 -1.72 32.76 28.78
C LYS A 243 -3.00 31.95 28.52
N GLU A 244 -4.15 32.44 28.98
CA GLU A 244 -5.45 31.80 28.76
C GLU A 244 -5.84 31.78 27.29
N GLY A 245 -5.59 32.86 26.53
CA GLY A 245 -5.80 32.88 25.09
C GLY A 245 -4.89 31.91 24.35
N LEU A 246 -3.63 31.78 24.78
CA LEU A 246 -2.73 30.73 24.26
C LEU A 246 -3.26 29.33 24.56
N LYS A 247 -3.79 29.10 25.77
CA LYS A 247 -4.39 27.81 26.14
C LYS A 247 -5.59 27.46 25.27
N GLU A 248 -6.53 28.40 25.13
CA GLU A 248 -7.73 28.27 24.29
C GLU A 248 -7.34 27.97 22.83
N TRP A 249 -6.39 28.73 22.28
CA TRP A 249 -5.89 28.50 20.93
C TRP A 249 -5.28 27.10 20.74
N CYS A 250 -4.49 26.62 21.71
CA CYS A 250 -3.94 25.27 21.68
C CYS A 250 -5.05 24.22 21.65
N GLU A 251 -6.04 24.32 22.54
CA GLU A 251 -7.15 23.36 22.65
C GLU A 251 -8.04 23.33 21.39
N GLU A 252 -8.22 24.46 20.73
CA GLU A 252 -8.95 24.55 19.47
C GLU A 252 -8.18 23.89 18.32
N ASN A 253 -6.90 24.22 18.17
CA ASN A 253 -6.10 23.71 17.04
C ASN A 253 -5.74 22.23 17.17
N LEU A 254 -5.71 21.67 18.39
CA LEU A 254 -5.56 20.24 18.61
C LEU A 254 -6.70 19.41 18.01
N LYS A 255 -7.92 19.97 17.93
CA LYS A 255 -9.13 19.27 17.44
C LYS A 255 -9.25 19.25 15.91
N LYS A 256 -8.45 20.03 15.19
CA LYS A 256 -8.51 20.18 13.73
C LYS A 256 -8.14 18.87 13.02
N GLU A 257 -8.90 18.53 11.98
CA GLU A 257 -8.65 17.34 11.15
C GLU A 257 -7.70 17.67 9.98
N PHE A 258 -6.68 16.85 9.76
CA PHE A 258 -5.76 17.03 8.61
C PHE A 258 -6.46 16.88 7.25
N SER A 259 -7.67 16.31 7.21
CA SER A 259 -8.48 16.24 6.00
C SER A 259 -9.15 17.55 5.58
N GLU A 260 -9.19 18.57 6.44
CA GLU A 260 -9.87 19.83 6.14
C GLU A 260 -9.06 20.73 5.21
N SER A 261 -7.74 20.84 5.44
CA SER A 261 -6.85 21.72 4.68
C SER A 261 -5.38 21.33 4.83
N LEU A 262 -4.59 21.60 3.80
CA LEU A 262 -3.12 21.47 3.82
C LEU A 262 -2.47 22.40 4.86
N SER A 263 -3.03 23.60 5.07
CA SER A 263 -2.51 24.57 6.03
C SER A 263 -2.52 24.05 7.48
N ILE A 264 -3.33 23.02 7.77
CA ILE A 264 -3.33 22.39 9.10
C ILE A 264 -2.00 21.67 9.33
N PHE A 265 -1.47 20.98 8.33
CA PHE A 265 -0.18 20.32 8.42
C PHE A 265 0.98 21.29 8.22
N GLU A 266 0.88 22.21 7.25
CA GLU A 266 2.01 23.07 6.85
C GLU A 266 2.23 24.26 7.79
N GLU A 267 1.16 24.80 8.37
CA GLU A 267 1.23 26.03 9.18
C GLU A 267 0.76 25.79 10.61
N THR A 268 -0.40 25.16 10.80
CA THR A 268 -1.01 25.02 12.13
C THR A 268 -0.22 24.05 13.00
N LEU A 269 0.12 22.87 12.49
CA LEU A 269 0.83 21.84 13.25
C LEU A 269 2.19 22.31 13.77
N PRO A 270 3.09 22.94 12.97
CA PRO A 270 4.34 23.51 13.48
C PRO A 270 4.14 24.54 14.60
N LYS A 271 3.12 25.40 14.46
CA LYS A 271 2.76 26.36 15.50
C LYS A 271 2.24 25.66 16.76
N VAL A 272 1.39 24.64 16.64
CA VAL A 272 0.94 23.83 17.80
C VAL A 272 2.13 23.15 18.47
N ILE A 273 3.06 22.59 17.72
CA ILE A 273 4.27 21.95 18.28
C ILE A 273 5.10 22.98 19.06
N SER A 274 5.39 24.14 18.47
CA SER A 274 6.24 25.16 19.12
C SER A 274 5.57 25.86 20.31
N ARG A 275 4.24 26.01 20.28
CA ARG A 275 3.48 26.79 21.27
C ARG A 275 2.86 25.94 22.38
N CYS A 276 2.50 24.68 22.08
CA CYS A 276 1.65 23.86 22.93
C CYS A 276 2.32 22.56 23.41
N VAL A 277 3.49 22.18 22.89
CA VAL A 277 4.21 20.96 23.28
C VAL A 277 5.42 21.31 24.15
N GLU A 278 5.56 20.61 25.27
CA GLU A 278 6.68 20.80 26.19
C GLU A 278 8.02 20.41 25.56
N GLY A 279 9.05 21.23 25.78
CA GLY A 279 10.41 20.99 25.29
C GLY A 279 10.63 21.37 23.82
N SER A 280 9.61 21.86 23.12
CA SER A 280 9.76 22.41 21.78
C SER A 280 10.40 23.81 21.80
N GLU A 281 11.18 24.13 20.77
CA GLU A 281 11.68 25.50 20.58
C GLU A 281 10.57 26.41 20.03
N ALA A 282 10.45 27.60 20.61
CA ALA A 282 9.57 28.63 20.10
C ALA A 282 10.15 29.17 18.78
N SER A 283 9.33 29.16 17.73
CA SER A 283 9.69 29.63 16.38
C SER A 283 8.66 30.68 15.94
N GLU A 284 9.12 31.69 15.21
CA GLU A 284 8.27 32.74 14.64
C GLU A 284 7.51 32.29 13.37
N LYS A 285 7.90 31.14 12.77
CA LYS A 285 7.18 30.52 11.65
C LYS A 285 5.76 30.09 12.02
#